data_AF-A0A2N5GWF8-F1
#
_entry.id   AF-A0A2N5GWF8-F1
#
_cell.length_a   1.000
_cell.length_b   1.000
_cell.length_c   1.000
_cell.angle_alpha   90.00
_cell.angle_beta   90.00
_cell.angle_gamma   90.00
#
_symmetry.space_group_name_H-M   'P 1'
#
loop_
_entity.id
_entity.type
_entity.pdbx_description
1 polymer ?
#
loop_
_entity_poly.entity_id
_entity_poly.type
_entity_poly.pdbx_seq_one_letter_code
_entity_poly.pdbx_strand_id
1 'polypeptide(L)'
;MQIGNEIFTLENIHWVGLLFLLLVLGSWSILLAAIIKKSAGFMLLSALTILPVALYFLVGAENWFRLVIFIPLAQMIFAIVLRIRPTR
;
A
#
# COMPACT_ATOMS: atom_id res chain seq x y z
N MET A 1 -2.18 -38.15 1.17
CA MET A 1 -2.57 -36.91 1.87
C MET A 1 -1.56 -36.64 2.97
N GLN A 2 -0.60 -35.76 2.71
CA GLN A 2 0.33 -35.25 3.72
C GLN A 2 -0.14 -33.84 4.07
N ILE A 3 -0.94 -33.74 5.13
CA ILE A 3 -1.19 -32.48 5.82
C ILE A 3 -0.01 -32.35 6.77
N GLY A 4 1.00 -31.58 6.38
CA GLY A 4 2.31 -31.62 7.02
C GLY A 4 3.02 -30.29 6.95
N ASN A 5 2.71 -29.42 7.92
CA ASN A 5 3.68 -28.54 8.56
C ASN A 5 4.47 -27.62 7.61
N GLU A 6 3.79 -26.65 7.01
CA GLU A 6 4.45 -25.49 6.41
C GLU A 6 4.97 -24.59 7.54
N ILE A 7 6.06 -25.02 8.17
CA ILE A 7 6.88 -24.18 9.02
C ILE A 7 7.28 -23.00 8.14
N PHE A 8 7.00 -21.77 8.59
CA PHE A 8 7.57 -20.56 8.02
C PHE A 8 9.10 -20.62 8.16
N THR A 9 9.77 -21.33 7.26
CA THR A 9 11.23 -21.40 7.18
C THR A 9 11.73 -20.14 6.48
N LEU A 10 12.86 -19.59 6.95
CA LEU A 10 13.56 -18.46 6.31
C LEU A 10 13.85 -18.71 4.81
N GLU A 11 13.90 -19.97 4.40
CA GLU A 11 14.14 -20.42 3.02
C GLU A 11 12.92 -20.28 2.10
N ASN A 12 11.70 -20.29 2.65
CA ASN A 12 10.44 -20.11 1.90
C ASN A 12 9.97 -18.65 1.83
N ILE A 13 10.74 -17.71 2.36
CA ILE A 13 10.43 -16.28 2.26
C ILE A 13 10.57 -15.85 0.80
N HIS A 14 9.44 -15.62 0.14
CA HIS A 14 9.43 -14.89 -1.12
C HIS A 14 9.88 -13.45 -0.86
N TRP A 15 11.16 -13.17 -1.11
CA TRP A 15 11.78 -11.85 -0.95
C TRP A 15 10.96 -10.71 -1.59
N VAL A 16 10.29 -11.01 -2.70
CA VAL A 16 9.36 -10.11 -3.40
C VAL A 16 8.15 -9.75 -2.53
N GLY A 17 7.54 -10.74 -1.88
CA GLY A 17 6.42 -10.53 -0.95
C GLY A 17 6.84 -9.74 0.28
N LEU A 18 8.03 -10.01 0.82
CA LEU A 18 8.57 -9.27 1.96
C LEU A 18 8.87 -7.80 1.60
N LEU A 19 9.40 -7.56 0.40
CA LEU A 19 9.61 -6.22 -0.13
C LEU A 19 8.28 -5.48 -0.28
N PHE A 20 7.24 -6.12 -0.84
CA PHE A 20 5.92 -5.51 -0.92
C PHE A 20 5.30 -5.24 0.44
N LEU A 21 5.47 -6.14 1.41
CA LEU A 21 5.02 -5.92 2.78
C LEU A 21 5.68 -4.66 3.37
N LEU A 22 6.98 -4.48 3.17
CA LEU A 22 7.69 -3.27 3.60
C LEU A 22 7.17 -2.01 2.90
N LEU A 23 6.90 -2.05 1.59
CA LEU A 23 6.31 -0.91 0.88
C LEU A 23 4.90 -0.57 1.41
N VAL A 24 4.09 -1.59 1.72
CA VAL A 24 2.74 -1.40 2.28
C VAL A 24 2.82 -0.76 3.67
N LEU A 25 3.67 -1.30 4.56
CA LEU A 25 3.86 -0.77 5.92
C LEU A 25 4.44 0.66 5.89
N GLY A 26 5.38 0.92 4.98
CA GLY A 26 5.94 2.25 4.75
C GLY A 26 4.89 3.23 4.26
N SER A 27 4.08 2.86 3.27
CA SER A 27 2.98 3.69 2.76
C SER A 27 1.97 4.00 3.86
N TRP A 28 1.59 3.02 4.69
CA TRP A 28 0.70 3.25 5.84
C TRP A 28 1.29 4.24 6.85
N SER A 29 2.58 4.11 7.16
CA SER A 29 3.27 5.03 8.06
C SER A 29 3.29 6.46 7.51
N ILE A 30 3.53 6.62 6.21
CA ILE A 30 3.49 7.92 5.51
C ILE A 30 2.06 8.46 5.49
N LEU A 31 1.06 7.62 5.25
CA LEU A 31 -0.35 8.01 5.26
C LEU A 31 -0.78 8.54 6.63
N LEU A 32 -0.44 7.81 7.70
CA LEU A 32 -0.66 8.26 9.08
C LEU A 32 -0.02 9.62 9.35
N ALA A 33 1.26 9.78 8.96
CA ALA A 33 1.95 11.06 9.06
C ALA A 33 1.27 12.16 8.22
N ALA A 34 0.72 11.83 7.05
CA ALA A 34 0.03 12.75 6.18
C ALA A 34 -1.30 13.23 6.74
N ILE A 35 -2.06 12.33 7.38
CA ILE A 35 -3.31 12.65 8.08
C ILE A 35 -3.02 13.54 9.28
N ILE A 36 -2.01 13.18 10.10
CA ILE A 36 -1.62 13.97 11.28
C ILE A 36 -1.15 15.37 10.89
N LYS A 37 -0.29 15.48 9.87
CA LYS A 37 0.24 16.76 9.38
C LYS A 37 -0.71 17.51 8.46
N LYS A 38 -1.89 16.94 8.15
CA LYS A 38 -2.86 17.43 7.16
C LYS A 38 -2.18 17.90 5.86
N SER A 39 -1.18 17.14 5.42
CA SER A 39 -0.32 17.53 4.30
C SER A 39 -0.64 16.73 3.06
N ALA A 40 -1.13 17.43 2.04
CA ALA A 40 -1.38 16.83 0.74
C ALA A 40 -0.10 16.22 0.12
N GLY A 41 1.07 16.81 0.38
CA GLY A 41 2.35 16.28 -0.10
C GLY A 41 2.67 14.91 0.45
N PHE A 42 2.48 14.69 1.76
CA PHE A 42 2.68 13.38 2.37
C PHE A 42 1.63 12.36 1.92
N MET A 43 0.39 12.79 1.62
CA MET A 43 -0.62 11.87 1.10
C MET A 43 -0.27 11.37 -0.31
N LEU A 44 0.21 12.27 -1.18
CA LEU A 44 0.71 11.90 -2.50
C LEU A 44 1.92 10.96 -2.40
N LEU A 45 2.82 11.20 -1.45
CA LEU A 45 3.97 10.32 -1.21
C LEU A 45 3.53 8.91 -0.76
N SER A 46 2.48 8.81 0.08
CA SER A 46 1.91 7.51 0.46
C SER A 46 1.28 6.77 -0.72
N ALA A 47 0.60 7.50 -1.62
CA ALA A 47 0.00 6.95 -2.83
C ALA A 47 1.06 6.47 -3.83
N LEU A 48 2.15 7.23 -3.98
CA LEU A 48 3.29 6.86 -4.83
C LEU A 48 4.01 5.60 -4.34
N THR A 49 4.12 5.41 -3.03
CA THR A 49 4.81 4.25 -2.44
C THR A 49 3.98 2.96 -2.52
N ILE A 50 2.65 3.04 -2.53
CA ILE A 50 1.78 1.86 -2.69
C ILE A 50 1.52 1.50 -4.17
N LEU A 51 1.75 2.44 -5.11
CA LEU A 51 1.49 2.26 -6.53
C LEU A 51 2.22 1.04 -7.16
N PRO A 52 3.52 0.78 -6.89
CA PRO A 52 4.23 -0.37 -7.45
C PRO A 52 3.62 -1.69 -6.97
N VAL A 53 3.21 -1.75 -5.70
CA VAL A 53 2.53 -2.89 -5.11
C VAL A 53 1.20 -3.12 -5.81
N ALA A 54 0.40 -2.06 -5.95
CA ALA A 54 -0.90 -2.13 -6.63
C ALA A 54 -0.78 -2.60 -8.09
N LEU A 55 0.22 -2.11 -8.84
CA LEU A 55 0.46 -2.52 -10.23
C LEU A 55 0.90 -3.98 -10.34
N TYR A 56 1.75 -4.45 -9.42
CA TYR A 56 2.17 -5.85 -9.37
C TYR A 56 0.96 -6.80 -9.19
N PHE A 57 0.10 -6.49 -8.23
CA PHE A 57 -1.12 -7.27 -8.01
C PHE A 57 -2.17 -7.09 -9.11
N LEU A 58 -2.16 -5.99 -9.88
CA LEU A 58 -3.09 -5.80 -10.99
C LEU A 58 -2.86 -6.78 -12.16
N VAL A 59 -1.59 -7.04 -12.48
CA VAL A 59 -1.20 -7.87 -13.64
C VAL A 59 -1.29 -9.36 -13.32
N GLY A 60 -1.00 -9.77 -12.08
CA GLY A 60 -0.90 -11.18 -11.70
C GLY A 60 -1.99 -11.73 -10.77
N ALA A 61 -2.81 -10.89 -10.14
CA ALA A 61 -3.67 -11.38 -9.06
C ALA A 61 -5.12 -11.68 -9.49
N GLU A 62 -5.66 -12.78 -8.97
CA GLU A 62 -7.07 -13.13 -9.06
C GLU A 62 -7.94 -11.99 -8.52
N ASN A 63 -9.12 -11.84 -9.14
CA ASN A 63 -9.96 -10.64 -9.19
C ASN A 63 -10.13 -9.83 -7.88
N TRP A 64 -10.02 -10.47 -6.72
CA TRP A 64 -10.15 -9.88 -5.39
C TRP A 64 -8.98 -8.96 -4.99
N PHE A 65 -7.75 -9.30 -5.38
CA PHE A 65 -6.57 -8.49 -5.06
C PHE A 65 -6.40 -7.27 -5.98
N ARG A 66 -7.10 -7.24 -7.12
CA ARG A 66 -7.15 -6.05 -7.98
C ARG A 66 -7.72 -4.84 -7.25
N LEU A 67 -8.55 -5.04 -6.22
CA LEU A 67 -9.12 -3.96 -5.43
C LEU A 67 -8.07 -3.14 -4.67
N VAL A 68 -6.86 -3.67 -4.46
CA VAL A 68 -5.74 -2.97 -3.82
C VAL A 68 -5.35 -1.70 -4.60
N ILE A 69 -5.65 -1.62 -5.90
CA ILE A 69 -5.41 -0.42 -6.72
C ILE A 69 -6.29 0.78 -6.31
N PHE A 70 -7.42 0.54 -5.65
CA PHE A 70 -8.27 1.63 -5.18
C PHE A 70 -7.67 2.35 -3.97
N ILE A 71 -6.70 1.74 -3.27
CA ILE A 71 -6.02 2.37 -2.12
C ILE A 71 -5.25 3.64 -2.55
N PRO A 72 -4.30 3.60 -3.50
CA PRO A 72 -3.61 4.82 -3.96
C PRO A 72 -4.57 5.84 -4.58
N LEU A 73 -5.60 5.38 -5.32
CA LEU A 73 -6.60 6.27 -5.92
C LEU A 73 -7.40 7.02 -4.84
N ALA A 74 -7.88 6.32 -3.81
CA ALA A 74 -8.60 6.92 -2.70
C ALA A 74 -7.71 7.90 -1.93
N GLN A 75 -6.44 7.55 -1.67
CA GLN A 75 -5.48 8.46 -1.04
C GLN A 75 -5.25 9.72 -1.88
N MET A 76 -5.15 9.60 -3.20
CA MET A 76 -4.97 10.74 -4.10
C MET A 76 -6.19 11.66 -4.09
N ILE A 77 -7.42 11.10 -4.14
CA ILE A 77 -8.66 11.87 -4.03
C ILE A 77 -8.71 12.61 -2.69
N PHE A 78 -8.37 11.93 -1.60
CA PHE A 78 -8.37 12.51 -0.26
C PHE A 78 -7.33 13.64 -0.12
N ALA A 79 -6.14 13.46 -0.71
CA ALA A 79 -5.10 14.49 -0.80
C ALA A 79 -5.59 15.75 -1.53
N ILE A 80 -6.29 15.56 -2.65
CA ILE A 80 -6.86 16.65 -3.45
C ILE A 80 -7.94 17.38 -2.65
N VAL A 81 -8.84 16.66 -1.99
CA VAL A 81 -9.90 17.23 -1.15
C VAL A 81 -9.31 18.05 0.01
N LEU A 82 -8.29 17.52 0.70
CA LEU A 82 -7.61 18.25 1.77
C LEU A 82 -6.81 19.44 1.25
N ARG A 83 -6.25 19.39 0.04
CA ARG A 83 -5.61 20.54 -0.57
C ARG A 83 -6.61 21.65 -0.91
N ILE A 84 -7.83 21.27 -1.33
CA ILE A 84 -8.91 22.22 -1.67
C ILE A 84 -9.52 22.86 -0.42
N ARG A 85 -9.49 22.18 0.74
CA ARG A 85 -9.83 22.78 2.02
C ARG A 85 -8.56 23.36 2.65
N PRO A 86 -8.22 24.65 2.44
CA PRO A 86 -7.12 25.26 3.19
C PRO A 86 -7.42 25.05 4.67
N THR A 87 -6.52 24.33 5.32
CA THR A 87 -6.50 24.14 6.76
C THR A 87 -6.48 25.53 7.38
N ARG A 88 -7.65 26.01 7.83
CA ARG A 88 -7.76 27.17 8.72
C ARG A 88 -7.19 26.81 10.08
#